data_AF-A0A8B8LR13-F1
#
_entry.id   AF-A0A8B8LR13-F1
#
_cell.length_a   1.000
_cell.length_b   1.000
_cell.length_c   1.000
_cell.angle_alpha   90.00
_cell.angle_beta   90.00
_cell.angle_gamma   90.00
#
_symmetry.space_group_name_H-M   'P 1'
#
loop_
_entity.id
_entity.type
_entity.pdbx_description
1 polymer ?
#
loop_
_entity_poly.entity_id
_entity_poly.type
_entity_poly.pdbx_seq_one_letter_code
_entity_poly.pdbx_strand_id
1 'polypeptide(L)'
;MQEAELAKEKMHGRLACGRALVVRLASEKYPLEAADNPTKAASEGHKMHLSGGSSIGQTSRSAKIAAIKNKLKSIEESSRTKKQKQTDNIS
;
A
#
# COMPACT_ATOMS: atom_id res chain seq x y z
N MET A 1 -17.28 2.25 -32.73
CA MET A 1 -18.22 2.15 -31.59
C MET A 1 -17.83 0.99 -30.66
N GLN A 2 -17.55 -0.20 -31.19
CA GLN A 2 -17.12 -1.40 -30.44
C GLN A 2 -15.93 -1.19 -29.48
N GLU A 3 -14.96 -0.34 -29.85
CA GLU A 3 -13.79 -0.05 -29.00
C GLU A 3 -14.16 0.56 -27.65
N ALA A 4 -15.20 1.41 -27.60
CA ALA A 4 -15.64 2.05 -26.37
C ALA A 4 -16.29 1.04 -25.40
N GLU A 5 -16.99 0.03 -25.94
CA GLU A 5 -17.57 -1.06 -25.16
C GLU A 5 -16.47 -1.94 -24.55
N LEU A 6 -15.47 -2.30 -25.37
CA LEU A 6 -14.31 -3.07 -24.92
C LEU A 6 -13.50 -2.33 -23.85
N ALA A 7 -13.38 -1.01 -23.99
CA ALA A 7 -12.72 -0.18 -22.98
C ALA A 7 -13.51 -0.16 -21.67
N LYS A 8 -14.83 0.00 -21.71
CA LYS A 8 -15.68 -0.08 -20.52
C LYS A 8 -15.51 -1.41 -19.80
N GLU A 9 -15.55 -2.54 -20.52
CA GLU A 9 -15.37 -3.88 -19.95
C GLU A 9 -13.99 -4.06 -19.29
N LYS A 10 -12.91 -3.64 -19.97
CA LYS A 10 -11.54 -3.89 -19.48
C LYS A 10 -11.08 -2.94 -18.39
N MET A 11 -11.59 -1.70 -18.39
CA MET A 11 -11.05 -0.61 -17.58
C MET A 11 -11.90 -0.26 -16.36
N HIS A 12 -13.19 -0.59 -16.33
CA HIS A 12 -14.03 -0.35 -15.16
C HIS A 12 -13.49 -1.14 -13.95
N GLY A 13 -13.32 -0.46 -12.81
CA GLY A 13 -12.78 -1.06 -11.59
C GLY A 13 -11.25 -1.24 -11.55
N ARG A 14 -10.52 -0.98 -12.64
CA ARG A 14 -9.04 -1.01 -12.64
C ARG A 14 -8.48 0.10 -11.74
N LEU A 15 -7.33 -0.15 -11.12
CA LEU A 15 -6.66 0.81 -10.27
C LEU A 15 -5.76 1.76 -11.08
N ALA A 16 -5.88 3.05 -10.84
CA ALA A 16 -4.94 4.08 -11.30
C ALA A 16 -4.59 4.99 -10.12
N CYS A 17 -3.30 5.21 -9.87
CA CYS A 17 -2.82 5.98 -8.71
C CYS A 17 -3.43 5.50 -7.38
N GLY A 18 -3.64 4.18 -7.22
CA GLY A 18 -4.22 3.57 -6.02
C GLY A 18 -5.75 3.73 -5.87
N ARG A 19 -6.45 4.28 -6.86
CA ARG A 19 -7.91 4.45 -6.84
C ARG A 19 -8.57 3.70 -8.00
N ALA A 20 -9.72 3.08 -7.74
CA ALA A 20 -10.47 2.36 -8.77
C ALA A 20 -11.12 3.33 -9.77
N LEU A 21 -11.01 3.02 -11.05
CA LEU A 21 -11.59 3.78 -12.16
C LEU A 21 -13.07 3.46 -12.34
N VAL A 22 -13.86 4.46 -12.73
CA VAL A 22 -15.26 4.30 -13.16
C VAL A 22 -15.35 4.72 -14.62
N VAL A 23 -15.61 3.76 -15.50
CA VAL A 23 -15.77 3.99 -16.95
C VAL A 23 -17.22 3.76 -17.35
N ARG A 24 -17.80 4.70 -18.09
CA ARG A 24 -19.20 4.70 -18.57
C ARG A 24 -19.28 5.26 -19.98
N LEU A 25 -20.27 4.79 -20.76
CA LEU A 25 -20.55 5.36 -22.07
C LEU A 25 -21.35 6.65 -21.90
N ALA A 26 -21.12 7.63 -22.78
CA ALA A 26 -21.83 8.92 -22.71
C ALA A 26 -23.33 8.79 -23.01
N SER A 27 -23.74 7.76 -23.75
CA SER A 27 -25.14 7.44 -24.06
C SER A 27 -25.87 6.70 -22.92
N GLU A 28 -25.15 6.29 -21.88
CA GLU A 28 -25.72 5.57 -20.74
C GLU A 28 -26.58 6.54 -19.91
N LYS A 29 -27.88 6.54 -20.17
CA LYS A 29 -28.86 7.23 -19.33
C LYS A 29 -29.05 6.41 -18.07
N TYR A 30 -28.87 7.02 -16.91
CA TYR A 30 -29.05 6.36 -15.62
C TYR A 30 -30.47 5.81 -15.49
N PRO A 31 -30.67 4.50 -15.28
CA PRO A 31 -31.71 4.09 -14.37
C PRO A 31 -31.22 4.54 -12.98
N LEU A 32 -31.92 5.52 -12.41
CA LEU A 32 -31.85 5.79 -10.98
C LEU A 32 -32.41 4.54 -10.28
N GLU A 33 -31.65 3.46 -10.17
CA GLU A 33 -31.93 2.30 -9.30
C GLU A 33 -30.79 1.28 -9.40
N ALA A 34 -29.87 1.38 -8.45
CA ALA A 34 -29.39 0.24 -7.70
C ALA A 34 -29.00 0.78 -6.32
N ALA A 35 -30.00 1.33 -5.63
CA ALA A 35 -30.00 1.43 -4.18
C ALA A 35 -30.20 0.05 -3.55
N ASP A 36 -29.51 -0.98 -4.03
CA ASP A 36 -29.47 -2.30 -3.41
C ASP A 36 -28.23 -3.08 -3.87
N ASN A 37 -27.06 -2.48 -3.63
CA ASN A 37 -25.92 -3.27 -3.23
C ASN A 37 -25.73 -2.96 -1.74
N PRO A 38 -25.96 -3.89 -0.80
CA PRO A 38 -25.62 -3.70 0.60
C PRO A 38 -24.09 -3.65 0.85
N THR A 39 -23.29 -3.22 -0.13
CA THR A 39 -21.86 -2.92 -0.01
C THR A 39 -21.54 -1.44 -0.25
N LYS A 40 -22.53 -0.55 -0.42
CA LYS A 40 -22.38 0.90 -0.24
C LYS A 40 -23.05 1.37 1.05
N ALA A 41 -22.45 1.01 2.18
CA ALA A 41 -22.62 1.77 3.43
C ALA A 41 -21.26 1.90 4.12
N ALA A 42 -20.41 2.76 3.56
CA ALA A 42 -19.31 3.37 4.32
C ALA A 42 -18.77 4.60 3.57
N SER A 43 -19.54 5.69 3.58
CA SER A 43 -18.91 7.01 3.59
C SER A 43 -18.56 7.35 5.04
N GLU A 44 -17.67 6.59 5.68
CA GLU A 44 -16.92 7.07 6.85
C GLU A 44 -15.79 6.08 7.16
N GLY A 45 -14.54 6.53 7.07
CA GLY A 45 -13.47 5.94 7.88
C GLY A 45 -12.93 4.55 7.54
N HIS A 46 -13.05 4.02 6.32
CA HIS A 46 -12.22 2.86 5.96
C HIS A 46 -10.84 3.33 5.54
N LYS A 47 -9.98 3.45 6.56
CA LYS A 47 -8.57 3.11 6.47
C LYS A 47 -8.45 2.00 5.43
N MET A 48 -7.81 2.31 4.29
CA MET A 48 -7.31 1.26 3.42
C MET A 48 -6.33 0.45 4.27
N HIS A 49 -6.86 -0.58 4.93
CA HIS A 49 -6.05 -1.70 5.34
C HIS A 49 -5.63 -2.30 4.01
N LEU A 50 -4.41 -1.97 3.61
CA LEU A 50 -3.57 -2.78 2.72
C LEU A 50 -3.52 -4.20 3.31
N SER A 51 -4.61 -4.95 3.15
CA SER A 51 -4.75 -6.33 3.60
C SER A 51 -4.70 -7.30 2.44
N GLY A 52 -4.09 -6.90 1.33
CA GLY A 52 -3.41 -7.83 0.44
C GLY A 52 -2.07 -8.18 1.08
N GLY A 53 -2.06 -9.22 1.91
CA GLY A 53 -0.83 -9.89 2.38
C GLY A 53 0.01 -9.15 3.42
N SER A 54 -0.42 -9.12 4.68
CA SER A 54 0.50 -9.06 5.84
C SER A 54 -0.21 -9.35 7.16
N SER A 55 -0.61 -10.61 7.36
CA SER A 55 -0.65 -11.19 8.72
C SER A 55 0.76 -11.39 9.31
N ILE A 56 1.82 -11.03 8.56
CA ILE A 56 3.24 -11.08 8.97
C ILE A 56 3.68 -9.86 9.81
N GLY A 57 2.84 -8.83 9.95
CA GLY A 57 3.28 -7.47 10.35
C GLY A 57 2.59 -6.85 11.56
N GLN A 58 1.69 -7.54 12.27
CA GLN A 58 1.04 -6.98 13.46
C GLN A 58 1.94 -7.12 14.70
N THR A 59 3.12 -6.49 14.66
CA THR A 59 3.95 -6.39 15.85
C THR A 59 3.32 -5.42 16.85
N SER A 60 3.29 -5.80 18.13
CA SER A 60 2.71 -4.98 19.20
C SER A 60 3.42 -3.62 19.30
N ARG A 61 2.76 -2.61 19.89
CA ARG A 61 3.37 -1.29 20.13
C ARG A 61 4.74 -1.42 20.83
N SER A 62 4.83 -2.32 21.80
CA SER A 62 6.06 -2.63 22.53
C SER A 62 7.14 -3.23 21.64
N ALA A 63 6.79 -4.15 20.74
CA ALA A 63 7.74 -4.73 19.78
C ALA A 63 8.31 -3.67 18.82
N LYS A 64 7.47 -2.72 18.36
CA LYS A 64 7.93 -1.59 17.53
C LYS A 64 8.91 -0.69 18.28
N ILE A 65 8.63 -0.37 19.55
CA ILE A 65 9.51 0.43 20.41
C ILE A 65 10.86 -0.28 20.61
N ALA A 66 10.84 -1.59 20.90
CA ALA A 66 12.05 -2.37 21.11
C ALA A 66 12.93 -2.42 19.85
N ALA A 67 12.33 -2.60 18.67
CA ALA A 67 13.06 -2.62 17.40
C ALA A 67 13.79 -1.28 17.12
N ILE A 68 13.12 -0.15 17.37
CA ILE A 68 13.74 1.18 17.22
C ILE A 68 14.89 1.34 18.24
N LYS A 69 14.66 1.00 19.51
CA LYS A 69 15.69 1.11 20.56
C LYS A 69 16.94 0.30 20.23
N ASN A 70 16.76 -0.94 19.76
CA ASN A 70 17.87 -1.80 19.39
C ASN A 70 18.62 -1.28 18.16
N LYS A 71 17.91 -0.74 17.16
CA LYS A 71 18.54 -0.15 15.98
C LYS A 71 19.39 1.08 16.34
N LEU A 72 18.90 1.96 17.20
CA LEU A 72 19.66 3.12 17.68
C LEU A 72 20.91 2.70 18.46
N LYS A 73 20.77 1.72 19.37
CA LYS A 73 21.88 1.18 20.15
C LYS A 73 22.97 0.56 19.27
N SER A 74 22.56 -0.19 18.24
CA SER A 74 23.49 -0.79 17.28
C SER A 74 24.26 0.27 16.50
N ILE A 75 23.59 1.35 16.05
CA ILE A 75 24.26 2.46 15.35
C ILE A 75 25.27 3.14 16.28
N GLU A 76 24.91 3.36 17.54
CA GLU A 76 25.80 3.93 18.55
C GLU A 76 27.04 3.06 18.79
N GLU A 77 26.89 1.74 18.90
CA GLU A 77 28.01 0.82 19.10
C GLU A 77 28.88 0.66 17.84
N SER A 78 28.26 0.57 16.66
CA SER A 78 28.95 0.51 15.36
C SER A 78 29.76 1.77 15.06
N SER A 79 29.30 2.92 15.55
CA SER A 79 30.03 4.19 15.40
C SER A 79 31.27 4.27 16.29
N ARG A 80 31.38 3.45 17.34
CA ARG A 80 32.53 3.41 18.25
C ARG A 80 33.66 2.49 17.77
N THR A 81 33.42 1.55 16.85
CA THR A 81 34.42 0.54 16.45
C THR A 81 35.19 0.87 15.17
N LYS A 82 34.94 1.99 14.49
CA LYS A 82 35.71 2.37 13.29
C LYS A 82 36.97 3.20 13.61
N LYS A 83 37.93 2.58 14.29
CA LYS A 83 39.36 2.89 14.17
C LYS A 83 40.18 1.59 14.19
N GLN A 84 39.99 0.73 13.19
CA GLN A 84 41.03 -0.23 12.82
C GLN A 84 41.58 0.19 11.47
N LYS A 85 42.78 0.79 11.52
CA LYS A 85 43.60 1.18 10.39
C LYS A 85 44.04 -0.10 9.68
N GLN A 86 43.48 -0.37 8.50
CA GLN A 86 43.99 -1.40 7.60
C GLN A 86 45.33 -0.88 7.04
N THR A 87 46.44 -1.47 7.48
CA THR A 87 47.74 -1.34 6.81
C THR A 87 47.94 -2.59 5.99
N ASP A 88 47.68 -2.50 4.69
CA ASP A 88 48.06 -3.53 3.73
C ASP A 88 49.59 -3.52 3.60
N ASN A 89 50.24 -4.56 4.13
CA ASN A 89 51.62 -4.91 3.77
C ASN A 89 51.52 -6.03 2.73
N ILE A 90 51.92 -5.73 1.49
CA ILE A 90 52.03 -6.68 0.40
C ILE A 90 53.50 -7.08 0.32
N SER A 91 53.80 -8.38 0.42
CA SER A 91 55.10 -8.99 0.08
C SER A 91 55.03 -9.58 -1.32
#